data_AF-A0A0Q7IPY4-F1
#
_entry.id   AF-A0A0Q7IPY4-F1
#
_cell.length_a   1.000
_cell.length_b   1.000
_cell.length_c   1.000
_cell.angle_alpha   90.00
_cell.angle_beta   90.00
_cell.angle_gamma   90.00
#
_symmetry.space_group_name_H-M   'P 1'
#
loop_
_entity.id
_entity.type
_entity.pdbx_description
1 polymer ?
#
loop_
_entity_poly.entity_id
_entity_poly.type
_entity_poly.pdbx_seq_one_letter_code
_entity_poly.pdbx_strand_id
1 'polypeptide(L)'
;MKPLKSRKSLQIAALTAVLFASVSTLSAAAEASDSAVAYKQFLKNQYTISLSDSISKGDFVIAVNSILKAEAKDQTNAFTDLQKDSPYYKAALALHEKGILSEGKLQGDQTLTQLQATFIALKAAGLKELAYTYPKDKIKAALAKVHIDYDQNNQLTLQAAQELAAAIDTGLVSSDFEADAAAGESFADELLGKILTFQGQYKHYIGTTSDDDIFRKINDTWRTEDLISSTELRAVFDEALKKNLVTGYNLKDSRFDANFDPKLSLTYGHSDITHAIQLIGLLRSENIQAKVQLEPKTSAFIYLKEWGEPTQSDDYQVVQIENGNFIAYAKEYDIEFEFDNAEQKNKFQQVIFQYAKKNSKDETGLIYSSWWQPLYYSLTDVKDYKVISNNKVSKGHYYAQSFSLSDKSNDVVTGLKKINASLNVDSYKFWVDEPFYNYLLGDFK
;
A
#
# COMPACT_ATOMS: atom_id res chain seq x y z
N MET A 1 -26.86 -57.46 41.63
CA MET A 1 -26.27 -58.62 40.93
C MET A 1 -26.23 -58.34 39.43
N LYS A 2 -25.03 -58.33 38.83
CA LYS A 2 -24.76 -58.43 37.37
C LYS A 2 -25.04 -59.89 36.90
N PRO A 3 -25.21 -60.22 35.59
CA PRO A 3 -24.34 -59.87 34.44
C PRO A 3 -25.12 -59.40 33.18
N LEU A 4 -24.63 -58.65 32.17
CA LEU A 4 -23.43 -58.66 31.29
C LEU A 4 -23.32 -59.80 30.26
N LYS A 5 -23.66 -59.45 29.00
CA LYS A 5 -23.06 -59.79 27.67
C LYS A 5 -24.18 -60.02 26.64
N SER A 6 -24.21 -59.33 25.50
CA SER A 6 -23.37 -59.66 24.34
C SER A 6 -23.39 -58.55 23.28
N ARG A 7 -22.22 -58.33 22.66
CA ARG A 7 -21.91 -57.40 21.58
C ARG A 7 -22.46 -57.89 20.22
N LYS A 8 -22.87 -56.94 19.36
CA LYS A 8 -22.61 -57.00 17.92
C LYS A 8 -22.16 -55.62 17.44
N SER A 9 -20.92 -55.56 16.98
CA SER A 9 -20.29 -54.47 16.26
C SER A 9 -20.71 -54.54 14.80
N LEU A 10 -21.31 -53.47 14.26
CA LEU A 10 -21.42 -53.26 12.82
C LEU A 10 -20.49 -52.11 12.44
N GLN A 11 -19.48 -52.46 11.65
CA GLN A 11 -18.67 -51.51 10.89
C GLN A 11 -19.54 -50.85 9.83
N ILE A 12 -19.58 -49.52 9.79
CA ILE A 12 -19.84 -48.77 8.57
C ILE A 12 -18.74 -47.71 8.51
N ALA A 13 -17.74 -47.98 7.69
CA ALA A 13 -16.69 -47.05 7.35
C ALA A 13 -16.86 -46.62 5.88
N ALA A 14 -16.58 -45.35 5.66
CA ALA A 14 -16.13 -44.73 4.42
C ALA A 14 -17.13 -44.65 3.24
N LEU A 15 -17.80 -43.51 3.12
CA LEU A 15 -18.06 -42.90 1.80
C LEU A 15 -18.32 -41.39 1.91
N THR A 16 -17.31 -40.60 2.30
CA THR A 16 -17.34 -39.12 2.20
C THR A 16 -15.91 -38.58 2.19
N ALA A 17 -15.19 -38.82 1.10
CA ALA A 17 -13.87 -38.23 0.88
C ALA A 17 -13.54 -38.09 -0.61
N VAL A 18 -14.51 -37.65 -1.43
CA VAL A 18 -14.25 -37.20 -2.81
C VAL A 18 -15.25 -36.09 -3.12
N LEU A 19 -15.02 -34.88 -2.61
CA LEU A 19 -15.70 -33.64 -3.06
C LEU A 19 -15.02 -32.35 -2.57
N PHE A 20 -13.99 -32.42 -1.73
CA PHE A 20 -13.25 -31.24 -1.26
C PHE A 20 -11.97 -30.91 -2.05
N ALA A 21 -11.57 -31.73 -3.03
CA ALA A 21 -10.36 -31.47 -3.83
C ALA A 21 -10.60 -30.56 -5.05
N SER A 22 -11.86 -30.29 -5.41
CA SER A 22 -12.21 -29.49 -6.60
C SER A 22 -12.60 -28.04 -6.28
N VAL A 23 -12.68 -27.65 -5.00
CA VAL A 23 -13.01 -26.28 -4.59
C VAL A 23 -11.73 -25.43 -4.42
N SER A 24 -10.60 -26.04 -4.08
CA SER A 24 -9.32 -25.34 -3.90
C SER A 24 -8.68 -24.85 -5.19
N THR A 25 -8.88 -25.55 -6.32
CA THR A 25 -8.32 -25.13 -7.62
C THR A 25 -9.11 -24.01 -8.26
N LEU A 26 -10.41 -23.92 -8.00
CA LEU A 26 -11.26 -22.80 -8.44
C LEU A 26 -10.97 -21.51 -7.65
N SER A 27 -10.58 -21.61 -6.37
CA SER A 27 -10.17 -20.45 -5.55
C SER A 27 -8.85 -19.85 -6.04
N ALA A 28 -7.84 -20.68 -6.32
CA ALA A 28 -6.52 -20.20 -6.73
C ALA A 28 -6.53 -19.53 -8.12
N ALA A 29 -7.32 -20.04 -9.07
CA ALA A 29 -7.47 -19.44 -10.39
C ALA A 29 -8.28 -18.12 -10.35
N ALA A 30 -9.31 -18.04 -9.49
CA ALA A 30 -10.06 -16.81 -9.25
C ALA A 30 -9.19 -15.74 -8.54
N GLU A 31 -8.45 -16.12 -7.50
CA GLU A 31 -7.51 -15.24 -6.78
C GLU A 31 -6.36 -14.74 -7.67
N ALA A 32 -5.79 -15.61 -8.53
CA ALA A 32 -4.78 -15.22 -9.51
C ALA A 32 -5.34 -14.23 -10.54
N SER A 33 -6.57 -14.47 -11.04
CA SER A 33 -7.24 -13.56 -11.99
C SER A 33 -7.59 -12.20 -11.35
N ASP A 34 -7.99 -12.19 -10.08
CA ASP A 34 -8.26 -10.95 -9.33
C ASP A 34 -6.97 -10.17 -9.06
N SER A 35 -5.84 -10.86 -8.87
CA SER A 35 -4.54 -10.21 -8.67
C SER A 35 -4.04 -9.50 -9.93
N ALA A 36 -4.15 -10.10 -11.12
CA ALA A 36 -3.71 -9.48 -12.37
C ALA A 36 -4.53 -8.22 -12.73
N VAL A 37 -5.85 -8.26 -12.54
CA VAL A 37 -6.72 -7.08 -12.72
C VAL A 37 -6.35 -5.96 -11.74
N ALA A 38 -6.10 -6.31 -10.47
CA ALA A 38 -5.69 -5.34 -9.46
C ALA A 38 -4.30 -4.74 -9.78
N TYR A 39 -3.36 -5.53 -10.29
CA TYR A 39 -2.04 -5.06 -10.71
C TYR A 39 -2.14 -4.13 -11.93
N LYS A 40 -2.89 -4.52 -12.96
CA LYS A 40 -3.15 -3.67 -14.14
C LYS A 40 -3.70 -2.30 -13.75
N GLN A 41 -4.70 -2.27 -12.87
CA GLN A 41 -5.29 -1.02 -12.41
C GLN A 41 -4.29 -0.16 -11.61
N PHE A 42 -3.48 -0.78 -10.77
CA PHE A 42 -2.42 -0.10 -10.02
C PHE A 42 -1.34 0.48 -10.93
N LEU A 43 -0.84 -0.31 -11.89
CA LEU A 43 0.15 0.11 -12.88
C LEU A 43 -0.32 1.30 -13.70
N LYS A 44 -1.59 1.27 -14.13
CA LYS A 44 -2.22 2.39 -14.84
C LYS A 44 -2.31 3.65 -13.98
N ASN A 45 -2.78 3.52 -12.74
CA ASN A 45 -3.01 4.67 -11.86
C ASN A 45 -1.70 5.29 -11.36
N GLN A 46 -0.72 4.48 -10.97
CA GLN A 46 0.50 4.94 -10.30
C GLN A 46 1.67 5.18 -11.26
N TYR A 47 1.73 4.44 -12.37
CA TYR A 47 2.86 4.48 -13.31
C TYR A 47 2.46 4.86 -14.73
N THR A 48 1.18 5.07 -15.02
CA THR A 48 0.66 5.30 -16.38
C THR A 48 1.05 4.19 -17.36
N ILE A 49 1.20 2.96 -16.86
CA ILE A 49 1.52 1.78 -17.67
C ILE A 49 0.21 1.15 -18.12
N SER A 50 0.13 0.83 -19.42
CA SER A 50 -0.96 0.05 -20.01
C SER A 50 -0.36 -0.77 -21.14
N LEU A 51 -0.43 -2.09 -21.04
CA LEU A 51 0.15 -3.01 -22.00
C LEU A 51 -0.92 -3.47 -23.00
N SER A 52 -0.49 -4.07 -24.11
CA SER A 52 -1.39 -4.70 -25.09
C SER A 52 -1.22 -6.22 -25.04
N ASP A 53 -2.07 -7.00 -25.71
CA ASP A 53 -1.90 -8.46 -25.75
C ASP A 53 -0.68 -8.92 -26.56
N SER A 54 -0.13 -8.07 -27.43
CA SER A 54 1.04 -8.37 -28.26
C SER A 54 2.24 -7.56 -27.81
N ILE A 55 2.83 -7.95 -26.68
CA ILE A 55 3.93 -7.23 -26.03
C ILE A 55 5.28 -7.61 -26.68
N SER A 56 6.07 -6.60 -27.04
CA SER A 56 7.46 -6.82 -27.44
C SER A 56 8.39 -6.85 -26.22
N LYS A 57 9.56 -7.49 -26.34
CA LYS A 57 10.56 -7.49 -25.27
C LYS A 57 11.00 -6.07 -24.89
N GLY A 58 11.05 -5.16 -25.85
CA GLY A 58 11.34 -3.74 -25.65
C GLY A 58 10.27 -3.02 -24.81
N ASP A 59 8.99 -3.28 -25.08
CA ASP A 59 7.88 -2.68 -24.32
C ASP A 59 7.93 -3.08 -22.85
N PHE A 60 8.17 -4.37 -22.57
CA PHE A 60 8.27 -4.86 -21.20
C PHE A 60 9.50 -4.31 -20.48
N VAL A 61 10.63 -4.16 -21.18
CA VAL A 61 11.83 -3.50 -20.63
C VAL A 61 11.55 -2.04 -20.28
N ILE A 62 10.80 -1.31 -21.10
CA ILE A 62 10.35 0.05 -20.76
C ILE A 62 9.46 0.02 -19.51
N ALA A 63 8.49 -0.88 -19.45
CA ALA A 63 7.58 -0.99 -18.30
C ALA A 63 8.31 -1.31 -17.00
N VAL A 64 9.26 -2.27 -17.02
CA VAL A 64 10.12 -2.60 -15.88
C VAL A 64 10.96 -1.38 -15.49
N ASN A 65 11.56 -0.67 -16.44
CA ASN A 65 12.33 0.53 -16.11
C ASN A 65 11.46 1.64 -15.51
N SER A 66 10.22 1.80 -15.96
CA SER A 66 9.26 2.79 -15.45
C SER A 66 8.91 2.54 -13.98
N ILE A 67 8.73 1.28 -13.58
CA ILE A 67 8.47 0.95 -12.16
C ILE A 67 9.75 1.10 -11.32
N LEU A 68 10.91 0.72 -11.85
CA LEU A 68 12.19 0.79 -11.13
C LEU A 68 12.79 2.20 -11.06
N LYS A 69 12.32 3.12 -11.93
CA LYS A 69 12.86 4.47 -12.12
C LYS A 69 14.39 4.46 -12.22
N ALA A 70 14.93 3.47 -12.95
CA ALA A 70 16.37 3.31 -13.08
C ALA A 70 16.93 4.28 -14.14
N GLU A 71 18.12 4.80 -13.85
CA GLU A 71 18.88 5.68 -14.75
C GLU A 71 20.26 5.09 -14.97
N ALA A 72 20.71 5.09 -16.23
CA ALA A 72 22.06 4.69 -16.61
C ALA A 72 23.06 5.80 -16.27
N LYS A 73 24.14 5.45 -15.58
CA LYS A 73 25.23 6.38 -15.25
C LYS A 73 26.30 6.40 -16.34
N ASP A 74 26.54 5.26 -16.97
CA ASP A 74 27.41 5.10 -18.13
C ASP A 74 26.57 5.16 -19.41
N GLN A 75 27.03 5.92 -20.40
CA GLN A 75 26.34 6.06 -21.68
C GLN A 75 26.95 5.19 -22.78
N THR A 76 27.91 4.33 -22.41
CA THR A 76 28.52 3.34 -23.29
C THR A 76 27.49 2.31 -23.72
N ASN A 77 27.31 2.16 -25.04
CA ASN A 77 26.33 1.22 -25.56
C ASN A 77 26.80 -0.23 -25.31
N ALA A 78 26.06 -0.97 -24.48
CA ALA A 78 26.29 -2.38 -24.21
C ALA A 78 25.66 -3.32 -25.27
N PHE A 79 24.84 -2.78 -26.17
CA PHE A 79 24.03 -3.57 -27.10
C PHE A 79 24.52 -3.45 -28.54
N THR A 80 24.60 -4.57 -29.22
CA THR A 80 25.03 -4.66 -30.63
C THR A 80 23.90 -4.44 -31.62
N ASP A 81 22.65 -4.59 -31.19
CA ASP A 81 21.43 -4.51 -32.01
C ASP A 81 20.54 -3.30 -31.65
N LEU A 82 20.99 -2.44 -30.74
CA LEU A 82 20.22 -1.29 -30.26
C LEU A 82 20.97 0.01 -30.52
N GLN A 83 20.36 0.90 -31.30
CA GLN A 83 20.88 2.24 -31.59
C GLN A 83 20.39 3.26 -30.55
N LYS A 84 21.12 4.37 -30.39
CA LYS A 84 20.83 5.39 -29.35
C LYS A 84 19.48 6.10 -29.51
N ASP A 85 18.96 6.12 -30.73
CA ASP A 85 17.67 6.70 -31.09
C ASP A 85 16.50 5.72 -30.93
N SER A 86 16.77 4.44 -30.64
CA SER A 86 15.74 3.45 -30.36
C SER A 86 14.91 3.86 -29.12
N PRO A 87 13.59 3.66 -29.14
CA PRO A 87 12.74 3.93 -27.97
C PRO A 87 13.13 3.09 -26.75
N TYR A 88 13.73 1.92 -26.93
CA TYR A 88 14.11 1.03 -25.83
C TYR A 88 15.50 1.36 -25.23
N TYR A 89 16.32 2.18 -25.91
CA TYR A 89 17.74 2.34 -25.59
C TYR A 89 18.00 2.75 -24.14
N LYS A 90 17.33 3.79 -23.67
CA LYS A 90 17.55 4.33 -22.32
C LYS A 90 17.17 3.32 -21.23
N ALA A 91 16.01 2.68 -21.38
CA ALA A 91 15.53 1.68 -20.45
C ALA A 91 16.45 0.44 -20.44
N ALA A 92 16.78 -0.08 -21.62
CA ALA A 92 17.64 -1.24 -21.75
C ALA A 92 19.03 -1.01 -21.14
N LEU A 93 19.62 0.17 -21.36
CA LEU A 93 20.92 0.52 -20.79
C LEU A 93 20.86 0.61 -19.25
N ALA A 94 19.85 1.27 -18.70
CA ALA A 94 19.67 1.38 -17.26
C ALA A 94 19.46 0.00 -16.58
N LEU A 95 18.67 -0.88 -17.21
CA LEU A 95 18.46 -2.24 -16.70
C LEU A 95 19.70 -3.13 -16.89
N HIS A 96 20.49 -2.93 -17.93
CA HIS A 96 21.76 -3.63 -18.12
C HIS A 96 22.79 -3.25 -17.04
N GLU A 97 22.95 -1.97 -16.72
CA GLU A 97 23.83 -1.53 -15.62
C GLU A 97 23.43 -2.11 -14.26
N LYS A 98 22.13 -2.33 -14.04
CA LYS A 98 21.62 -3.00 -12.84
C LYS A 98 21.78 -4.52 -12.87
N GLY A 99 22.30 -5.10 -13.96
CA GLY A 99 22.44 -6.54 -14.14
C GLY A 99 21.11 -7.29 -14.30
N ILE A 100 20.04 -6.58 -14.66
CA ILE A 100 18.73 -7.16 -14.96
C ILE A 100 18.74 -7.73 -16.39
N LEU A 101 19.30 -6.96 -17.33
CA LEU A 101 19.63 -7.45 -18.66
C LEU A 101 21.11 -7.83 -18.70
N SER A 102 21.43 -9.03 -19.17
CA SER A 102 22.80 -9.56 -19.16
C SER A 102 23.38 -9.85 -20.55
N GLU A 103 22.56 -9.75 -21.59
CA GLU A 103 22.98 -10.04 -22.97
C GLU A 103 23.32 -8.75 -23.73
N GLY A 104 24.34 -8.82 -24.59
CA GLY A 104 24.73 -7.73 -25.50
C GLY A 104 23.81 -7.56 -26.71
N LYS A 105 22.61 -8.17 -26.67
CA LYS A 105 21.54 -8.02 -27.64
C LYS A 105 20.20 -7.90 -26.92
N LEU A 106 19.39 -6.91 -27.27
CA LEU A 106 18.06 -6.75 -26.69
C LEU A 106 17.02 -7.57 -27.44
N GLN A 107 17.02 -7.51 -28.77
CA GLN A 107 15.95 -7.99 -29.65
C GLN A 107 14.60 -7.36 -29.31
N GLY A 108 14.57 -6.03 -29.18
CA GLY A 108 13.45 -5.26 -28.62
C GLY A 108 12.11 -5.52 -29.31
N ASP A 109 12.09 -5.63 -30.64
CA ASP A 109 10.85 -5.80 -31.40
C ASP A 109 10.33 -7.26 -31.46
N GLN A 110 11.06 -8.21 -30.87
CA GLN A 110 10.58 -9.59 -30.80
C GLN A 110 9.43 -9.72 -29.80
N THR A 111 8.46 -10.58 -30.15
CA THR A 111 7.40 -11.00 -29.22
C THR A 111 8.02 -11.52 -27.93
N LEU A 112 7.55 -10.97 -26.80
CA LEU A 112 8.00 -11.39 -25.49
C LEU A 112 7.41 -12.76 -25.16
N THR A 113 8.27 -13.72 -24.81
CA THR A 113 7.84 -15.02 -24.25
C THR A 113 7.70 -14.92 -22.73
N GLN A 114 6.88 -15.80 -22.13
CA GLN A 114 6.76 -15.87 -20.67
C GLN A 114 8.10 -16.16 -20.00
N LEU A 115 8.95 -17.02 -20.59
CA LEU A 115 10.28 -17.32 -20.06
C LEU A 115 11.18 -16.07 -20.01
N GLN A 116 11.22 -15.30 -21.10
CA GLN A 116 12.02 -14.07 -21.15
C GLN A 116 11.51 -13.03 -20.14
N ALA A 117 10.18 -12.84 -20.04
CA ALA A 117 9.57 -11.92 -19.09
C ALA A 117 9.92 -12.32 -17.64
N THR A 118 9.88 -13.63 -17.35
CA THR A 118 10.18 -14.20 -16.03
C THR A 118 11.62 -13.93 -15.61
N PHE A 119 12.61 -14.10 -16.50
CA PHE A 119 14.01 -13.81 -16.16
C PHE A 119 14.26 -12.33 -15.87
N ILE A 120 13.64 -11.44 -16.66
CA ILE A 120 13.72 -9.99 -16.42
C ILE A 120 13.07 -9.67 -15.06
N ALA A 121 11.87 -10.19 -14.81
CA ALA A 121 11.12 -9.95 -13.58
C ALA A 121 11.83 -10.48 -12.33
N LEU A 122 12.42 -11.67 -12.39
CA LEU A 122 13.16 -12.27 -11.27
C LEU A 122 14.32 -11.37 -10.84
N LYS A 123 15.10 -10.89 -11.81
CA LYS A 123 16.25 -10.00 -11.53
C LYS A 123 15.78 -8.64 -11.05
N ALA A 124 14.71 -8.09 -11.65
CA ALA A 124 14.10 -6.84 -11.22
C ALA A 124 13.51 -6.93 -9.80
N ALA A 125 13.00 -8.09 -9.40
CA ALA A 125 12.50 -8.37 -8.05
C ALA A 125 13.62 -8.58 -7.01
N GLY A 126 14.90 -8.57 -7.42
CA GLY A 126 16.03 -8.74 -6.51
C GLY A 126 16.29 -10.20 -6.09
N LEU A 127 15.81 -11.17 -6.87
CA LEU A 127 15.89 -12.60 -6.52
C LEU A 127 17.08 -13.34 -7.18
N LYS A 128 17.99 -12.62 -7.84
CA LYS A 128 19.11 -13.20 -8.59
C LYS A 128 20.03 -14.03 -7.70
N GLU A 129 20.47 -13.47 -6.58
CA GLU A 129 21.38 -14.13 -5.64
C GLU A 129 20.72 -15.37 -5.03
N LEU A 130 19.42 -15.30 -4.70
CA LEU A 130 18.64 -16.46 -4.25
C LEU A 130 18.62 -17.56 -5.31
N ALA A 131 18.34 -17.22 -6.57
CA ALA A 131 18.30 -18.19 -7.66
C ALA A 131 19.61 -18.98 -7.79
N TYR A 132 20.75 -18.29 -7.70
CA TYR A 132 22.05 -18.94 -7.87
C TYR A 132 22.46 -19.83 -6.70
N THR A 133 21.68 -19.88 -5.61
CA THR A 133 21.83 -20.88 -4.55
C THR A 133 21.22 -22.25 -4.88
N TYR A 134 20.42 -22.37 -5.94
CA TYR A 134 19.62 -23.58 -6.19
C TYR A 134 20.49 -24.72 -6.73
N PRO A 135 20.64 -25.83 -6.00
CA PRO A 135 21.27 -27.03 -6.54
C PRO A 135 20.33 -27.78 -7.49
N LYS A 136 20.89 -28.70 -8.30
CA LYS A 136 20.13 -29.47 -9.32
C LYS A 136 18.87 -30.15 -8.78
N ASP A 137 18.91 -30.77 -7.60
CA ASP A 137 17.73 -31.45 -7.04
C ASP A 137 16.61 -30.47 -6.68
N LYS A 138 16.97 -29.27 -6.21
CA LYS A 138 16.00 -28.20 -5.94
C LYS A 138 15.40 -27.65 -7.24
N ILE A 139 16.23 -27.47 -8.27
CA ILE A 139 15.78 -27.07 -9.62
C ILE A 139 14.73 -28.06 -10.14
N LYS A 140 15.04 -29.37 -10.11
CA LYS A 140 14.11 -30.43 -10.55
C LYS A 140 12.77 -30.35 -9.81
N ALA A 141 12.81 -30.23 -8.49
CA ALA A 141 11.61 -30.17 -7.66
C ALA A 141 10.74 -28.93 -7.98
N ALA A 142 11.36 -27.78 -8.23
CA ALA A 142 10.64 -26.56 -8.59
C ALA A 142 10.05 -26.64 -10.01
N LEU A 143 10.87 -27.02 -11.00
CA LEU A 143 10.44 -27.11 -12.41
C LEU A 143 9.33 -28.14 -12.65
N ALA A 144 9.31 -29.23 -11.87
CA ALA A 144 8.23 -30.22 -11.93
C ALA A 144 6.84 -29.63 -11.59
N LYS A 145 6.77 -28.53 -10.82
CA LYS A 145 5.50 -27.85 -10.48
C LYS A 145 4.83 -27.18 -11.69
N VAL A 146 5.61 -26.92 -12.74
CA VAL A 146 5.15 -26.36 -14.03
C VAL A 146 5.40 -27.34 -15.17
N HIS A 147 5.44 -28.65 -14.85
CA HIS A 147 5.55 -29.74 -15.82
C HIS A 147 6.82 -29.74 -16.69
N ILE A 148 7.90 -29.09 -16.23
CA ILE A 148 9.21 -29.12 -16.90
C ILE A 148 10.11 -30.18 -16.25
N ASP A 149 10.47 -31.21 -17.04
CA ASP A 149 11.49 -32.19 -16.64
C ASP A 149 12.89 -31.67 -17.00
N TYR A 150 13.66 -31.28 -15.99
CA TYR A 150 15.01 -30.73 -16.19
C TYR A 150 16.01 -31.73 -16.78
N ASP A 151 15.88 -33.03 -16.52
CA ASP A 151 16.82 -34.03 -17.05
C ASP A 151 16.57 -34.29 -18.54
N GLN A 152 15.33 -34.08 -19.00
CA GLN A 152 14.93 -34.24 -20.40
C GLN A 152 14.95 -32.92 -21.19
N ASN A 153 14.89 -31.77 -20.52
CA ASN A 153 14.92 -30.47 -21.15
C ASN A 153 16.36 -30.02 -21.43
N ASN A 154 16.76 -30.07 -22.70
CA ASN A 154 18.09 -29.64 -23.16
C ASN A 154 18.17 -28.14 -23.53
N GLN A 155 17.09 -27.38 -23.36
CA GLN A 155 17.01 -25.98 -23.79
C GLN A 155 17.42 -24.99 -22.68
N LEU A 156 17.28 -25.38 -21.40
CA LEU A 156 17.66 -24.53 -20.27
C LEU A 156 19.11 -24.75 -19.87
N THR A 157 19.90 -23.68 -19.86
CA THR A 157 21.20 -23.68 -19.17
C THR A 157 20.99 -23.87 -17.67
N LEU A 158 22.03 -24.27 -16.94
CA LEU A 158 21.95 -24.36 -15.47
C LEU A 158 21.48 -23.04 -14.85
N GLN A 159 22.02 -21.91 -15.30
CA GLN A 159 21.66 -20.60 -14.80
C GLN A 159 20.19 -20.26 -15.09
N ALA A 160 19.72 -20.51 -16.32
CA ALA A 160 18.32 -20.29 -16.70
C ALA A 160 17.37 -21.18 -15.85
N ALA A 161 17.75 -22.42 -15.59
CA ALA A 161 16.98 -23.34 -14.76
C ALA A 161 16.95 -22.90 -13.28
N GLN A 162 18.05 -22.34 -12.76
CA GLN A 162 18.10 -21.74 -11.42
C GLN A 162 17.17 -20.53 -11.30
N GLU A 163 17.22 -19.62 -12.28
CA GLU A 163 16.38 -18.43 -12.33
C GLU A 163 14.88 -18.81 -12.38
N LEU A 164 14.49 -19.73 -13.25
CA LEU A 164 13.11 -20.20 -13.34
C LEU A 164 12.66 -20.94 -12.07
N ALA A 165 13.50 -21.81 -11.52
CA ALA A 165 13.19 -22.53 -10.29
C ALA A 165 12.91 -21.59 -9.11
N ALA A 166 13.71 -20.54 -8.96
CA ALA A 166 13.48 -19.53 -7.94
C ALA A 166 12.23 -18.69 -8.20
N ALA A 167 11.92 -18.37 -9.46
CA ALA A 167 10.68 -17.68 -9.80
C ALA A 167 9.44 -18.50 -9.37
N ILE A 168 9.46 -19.82 -9.61
CA ILE A 168 8.37 -20.72 -9.21
C ILE A 168 8.26 -20.84 -7.69
N ASP A 169 9.37 -21.13 -7.00
CA ASP A 169 9.36 -21.35 -5.55
C ASP A 169 8.99 -20.10 -4.74
N THR A 170 9.22 -18.91 -5.30
CA THR A 170 8.84 -17.63 -4.68
C THR A 170 7.44 -17.16 -5.08
N GLY A 171 6.75 -17.89 -5.95
CA GLY A 171 5.44 -17.50 -6.48
C GLY A 171 5.49 -16.31 -7.43
N LEU A 172 6.68 -15.95 -7.97
CA LEU A 172 6.82 -14.93 -9.00
C LEU A 172 6.04 -15.32 -10.26
N VAL A 173 6.06 -16.60 -10.62
CA VAL A 173 5.20 -17.16 -11.67
C VAL A 173 4.17 -18.12 -11.08
N SER A 174 3.01 -18.18 -11.70
CA SER A 174 1.91 -19.09 -11.37
C SER A 174 2.15 -20.49 -11.94
N SER A 175 1.29 -21.45 -11.56
CA SER A 175 1.43 -22.86 -11.98
C SER A 175 1.02 -23.11 -13.43
N ASP A 176 0.30 -22.20 -14.08
CA ASP A 176 -0.09 -22.23 -15.49
C ASP A 176 0.97 -21.61 -16.43
N PHE A 177 2.19 -21.41 -15.93
CA PHE A 177 3.33 -20.91 -16.70
C PHE A 177 3.69 -21.85 -17.87
N GLU A 178 3.88 -21.26 -19.05
CA GLU A 178 4.24 -21.95 -20.29
C GLU A 178 5.42 -21.22 -20.96
N ALA A 179 6.61 -21.83 -20.95
CA ALA A 179 7.87 -21.14 -21.28
C ALA A 179 7.88 -20.45 -22.65
N ASP A 180 7.41 -21.13 -23.69
CA ASP A 180 7.40 -20.66 -25.08
C ASP A 180 6.15 -19.86 -25.45
N ALA A 181 5.16 -19.77 -24.55
CA ALA A 181 3.97 -18.98 -24.79
C ALA A 181 4.31 -17.48 -24.83
N ALA A 182 3.53 -16.72 -25.60
CA ALA A 182 3.61 -15.28 -25.56
C ALA A 182 3.23 -14.76 -24.16
N ALA A 183 4.00 -13.80 -23.65
CA ALA A 183 3.64 -13.04 -22.46
C ALA A 183 2.59 -12.00 -22.85
N GLY A 184 1.31 -12.40 -22.83
CA GLY A 184 0.18 -11.50 -23.03
C GLY A 184 0.04 -10.47 -21.91
N GLU A 185 -0.94 -9.57 -22.05
CA GLU A 185 -1.17 -8.45 -21.13
C GLU A 185 -1.25 -8.89 -19.66
N SER A 186 -2.13 -9.84 -19.36
CA SER A 186 -2.38 -10.31 -17.99
C SER A 186 -1.11 -10.83 -17.30
N PHE A 187 -0.29 -11.61 -18.01
CA PHE A 187 0.92 -12.21 -17.44
C PHE A 187 2.00 -11.15 -17.20
N ALA A 188 2.15 -10.19 -18.12
CA ALA A 188 3.09 -9.10 -17.97
C ALA A 188 2.70 -8.14 -16.83
N ASP A 189 1.41 -7.79 -16.70
CA ASP A 189 0.90 -6.99 -15.59
C ASP A 189 1.09 -7.68 -14.24
N GLU A 190 0.85 -8.99 -14.17
CA GLU A 190 1.11 -9.79 -12.97
C GLU A 190 2.59 -9.75 -12.57
N LEU A 191 3.51 -9.96 -13.52
CA LEU A 191 4.94 -9.89 -13.23
C LEU A 191 5.38 -8.50 -12.77
N LEU A 192 4.92 -7.43 -13.41
CA LEU A 192 5.21 -6.05 -12.99
C LEU A 192 4.68 -5.78 -11.58
N GLY A 193 3.46 -6.24 -11.29
CA GLY A 193 2.85 -6.17 -9.97
C GLY A 193 3.63 -6.93 -8.90
N LYS A 194 4.15 -8.11 -9.23
CA LYS A 194 4.99 -8.89 -8.31
C LYS A 194 6.37 -8.27 -8.11
N ILE A 195 6.99 -7.67 -9.14
CA ILE A 195 8.23 -6.88 -8.95
C ILE A 195 7.98 -5.78 -7.91
N LEU A 196 6.89 -5.03 -8.05
CA LEU A 196 6.49 -4.00 -7.09
C LEU A 196 6.25 -4.57 -5.69
N THR A 197 5.63 -5.74 -5.60
CA THR A 197 5.38 -6.43 -4.33
C THR A 197 6.70 -6.81 -3.63
N PHE A 198 7.65 -7.44 -4.34
CA PHE A 198 8.97 -7.78 -3.80
C PHE A 198 9.78 -6.56 -3.38
N GLN A 199 9.55 -5.41 -4.01
CA GLN A 199 10.21 -4.14 -3.66
C GLN A 199 9.48 -3.34 -2.59
N GLY A 200 8.35 -3.81 -2.08
CA GLY A 200 7.53 -3.06 -1.12
C GLY A 200 6.92 -1.78 -1.71
N GLN A 201 6.75 -1.71 -3.04
CA GLN A 201 6.23 -0.56 -3.77
C GLN A 201 4.82 -0.78 -4.33
N TYR A 202 4.24 -1.96 -4.13
CA TYR A 202 2.81 -2.18 -4.37
C TYR A 202 1.96 -1.53 -3.25
N LYS A 203 0.68 -1.87 -3.17
CA LYS A 203 -0.20 -1.52 -2.06
C LYS A 203 0.40 -1.98 -0.74
N HIS A 204 0.56 -1.06 0.20
CA HIS A 204 1.08 -1.29 1.53
C HIS A 204 -0.08 -1.36 2.52
N TYR A 205 -0.29 -2.53 3.11
CA TYR A 205 -1.33 -2.76 4.11
C TYR A 205 -0.88 -3.85 5.07
N ILE A 206 -1.27 -3.71 6.33
CA ILE A 206 -0.91 -4.70 7.37
C ILE A 206 -1.83 -5.92 7.34
N GLY A 207 -3.05 -5.79 6.83
CA GLY A 207 -3.98 -6.91 6.66
C GLY A 207 -5.35 -6.46 6.16
N THR A 208 -6.34 -7.32 6.28
CA THR A 208 -7.74 -7.03 5.91
C THR A 208 -8.65 -6.95 7.13
N THR A 209 -9.85 -6.38 6.99
CA THR A 209 -10.86 -6.38 8.05
C THR A 209 -11.31 -7.79 8.43
N SER A 210 -11.10 -8.81 7.58
CA SER A 210 -11.47 -10.21 7.84
C SER A 210 -10.32 -11.09 8.34
N ASP A 211 -9.06 -10.64 8.29
CA ASP A 211 -7.93 -11.42 8.81
C ASP A 211 -8.10 -11.73 10.31
N ASP A 212 -7.88 -12.98 10.71
CA ASP A 212 -7.97 -13.40 12.12
C ASP A 212 -6.97 -12.66 13.02
N ASP A 213 -5.83 -12.26 12.45
CA ASP A 213 -4.72 -11.64 13.20
C ASP A 213 -4.64 -10.11 13.05
N ILE A 214 -5.60 -9.45 12.38
CA ILE A 214 -5.57 -7.99 12.14
C ILE A 214 -5.45 -7.18 13.44
N PHE A 215 -6.17 -7.58 14.49
CA PHE A 215 -6.17 -6.85 15.77
C PHE A 215 -4.81 -6.91 16.46
N ARG A 216 -4.10 -8.04 16.34
CA ARG A 216 -2.73 -8.17 16.85
C ARG A 216 -1.79 -7.26 16.05
N LYS A 217 -1.88 -7.28 14.72
CA LYS A 217 -1.03 -6.46 13.83
C LYS A 217 -1.21 -4.96 14.10
N ILE A 218 -2.43 -4.47 14.26
CA ILE A 218 -2.71 -3.07 14.62
C ILE A 218 -2.04 -2.68 15.95
N ASN A 219 -2.16 -3.52 16.97
CA ASN A 219 -1.52 -3.27 18.27
C ASN A 219 0.01 -3.30 18.17
N ASP A 220 0.57 -4.25 17.44
CA ASP A 220 2.01 -4.36 17.23
C ASP A 220 2.54 -3.10 16.53
N THR A 221 1.89 -2.67 15.43
CA THR A 221 2.25 -1.43 14.71
C THR A 221 2.14 -0.19 15.60
N TRP A 222 1.06 -0.03 16.38
CA TRP A 222 0.92 1.14 17.25
C TRP A 222 1.98 1.22 18.35
N ARG A 223 2.40 0.07 18.90
CA ARG A 223 3.35 0.01 20.02
C ARG A 223 4.80 0.22 19.61
N THR A 224 5.15 0.02 18.34
CA THR A 224 6.53 0.17 17.86
C THR A 224 6.86 1.58 17.38
N GLU A 225 5.86 2.46 17.32
CA GLU A 225 5.98 3.78 16.71
C GLU A 225 5.99 4.85 17.79
N ASP A 226 7.00 5.71 17.78
CA ASP A 226 7.10 6.86 18.68
C ASP A 226 6.55 8.13 17.99
N LEU A 227 6.57 9.26 18.70
CA LEU A 227 6.34 10.57 18.07
C LEU A 227 7.28 10.77 16.89
N ILE A 228 6.71 10.84 15.69
CA ILE A 228 7.43 11.23 14.47
C ILE A 228 7.99 12.63 14.68
N SER A 229 9.30 12.77 14.45
CA SER A 229 10.03 14.02 14.61
C SER A 229 10.85 14.31 13.36
N SER A 230 10.67 15.52 12.84
CA SER A 230 11.51 16.08 11.78
C SER A 230 11.84 17.53 12.14
N THR A 231 13.07 17.77 12.58
CA THR A 231 13.49 19.08 13.13
C THR A 231 13.23 20.24 12.15
N GLU A 232 13.56 20.06 10.87
CA GLU A 232 13.38 21.10 9.86
C GLU A 232 11.90 21.40 9.59
N LEU A 233 11.08 20.35 9.40
CA LEU A 233 9.65 20.51 9.14
C LEU A 233 8.92 21.09 10.36
N ARG A 234 9.25 20.58 11.55
CA ARG A 234 8.71 21.06 12.83
C ARG A 234 9.00 22.54 13.04
N ALA A 235 10.24 22.98 12.81
CA ALA A 235 10.60 24.39 12.97
C ALA A 235 9.77 25.32 12.07
N VAL A 236 9.51 24.93 10.82
CA VAL A 236 8.68 25.71 9.88
C VAL A 236 7.22 25.76 10.34
N PHE A 237 6.65 24.61 10.70
CA PHE A 237 5.23 24.52 11.01
C PHE A 237 4.88 24.99 12.43
N ASP A 238 5.79 24.88 13.39
CA ASP A 238 5.67 25.55 14.70
C ASP A 238 5.64 27.06 14.53
N GLU A 239 6.48 27.62 13.66
CA GLU A 239 6.46 29.04 13.34
C GLU A 239 5.16 29.45 12.64
N ALA A 240 4.60 28.57 11.80
CA ALA A 240 3.29 28.78 11.19
C ALA A 240 2.15 28.79 12.24
N LEU A 241 2.19 27.86 13.21
CA LEU A 241 1.26 27.83 14.34
C LEU A 241 1.37 29.10 15.18
N LYS A 242 2.59 29.52 15.56
CA LYS A 242 2.83 30.74 16.34
C LYS A 242 2.27 32.00 15.69
N LYS A 243 2.24 32.02 14.35
CA LYS A 243 1.70 33.13 13.55
C LYS A 243 0.21 32.99 13.21
N ASN A 244 -0.48 31.98 13.74
CA ASN A 244 -1.86 31.64 13.42
C ASN A 244 -2.10 31.48 11.91
N LEU A 245 -1.09 31.03 11.16
CA LEU A 245 -1.23 30.73 9.73
C LEU A 245 -1.96 29.40 9.52
N VAL A 246 -1.84 28.50 10.48
CA VAL A 246 -2.49 27.19 10.54
C VAL A 246 -3.01 26.97 11.96
N THR A 247 -4.02 26.11 12.12
CA THR A 247 -4.59 25.75 13.43
C THR A 247 -3.95 24.50 14.04
N GLY A 248 -3.38 23.65 13.18
CA GLY A 248 -2.70 22.41 13.53
C GLY A 248 -1.93 21.90 12.33
N TYR A 249 -1.01 20.96 12.55
CA TYR A 249 -0.35 20.24 11.46
C TYR A 249 0.00 18.82 11.89
N ASN A 250 0.17 17.94 10.91
CA ASN A 250 0.58 16.56 11.12
C ASN A 250 1.99 16.36 10.56
N LEU A 251 2.86 15.67 11.30
CA LEU A 251 4.08 15.06 10.78
C LEU A 251 3.82 13.59 10.50
N LYS A 252 4.20 13.15 9.29
CA LYS A 252 3.95 11.82 8.77
C LYS A 252 5.17 11.31 8.00
N ASP A 253 5.20 10.02 7.74
CA ASP A 253 6.29 9.32 7.07
C ASP A 253 5.75 8.57 5.85
N SER A 254 6.18 8.98 4.66
CA SER A 254 5.68 8.46 3.39
C SER A 254 6.02 6.99 3.14
N ARG A 255 6.81 6.35 4.01
CA ARG A 255 7.02 4.90 3.96
C ARG A 255 5.78 4.13 4.40
N PHE A 256 4.84 4.78 5.09
CA PHE A 256 3.55 4.21 5.47
C PHE A 256 2.44 4.42 4.44
N ASP A 257 2.65 5.26 3.42
CA ASP A 257 1.68 5.53 2.36
C ASP A 257 1.10 4.21 1.81
N ALA A 258 -0.22 4.04 1.90
CA ALA A 258 -0.87 2.76 1.59
C ALA A 258 -0.84 2.39 0.09
N ASN A 259 -0.64 3.38 -0.78
CA ASN A 259 -0.74 3.26 -2.25
C ASN A 259 -2.08 2.66 -2.74
N PHE A 260 -3.14 2.79 -1.95
CA PHE A 260 -4.47 2.31 -2.30
C PHE A 260 -5.07 3.04 -3.51
N ASP A 261 -6.04 2.41 -4.17
CA ASP A 261 -6.83 3.06 -5.21
C ASP A 261 -7.67 4.19 -4.58
N PRO A 262 -7.41 5.46 -4.94
CA PRO A 262 -8.13 6.61 -4.37
C PRO A 262 -9.65 6.55 -4.55
N LYS A 263 -10.14 5.83 -5.57
CA LYS A 263 -11.57 5.66 -5.83
C LYS A 263 -12.23 4.72 -4.81
N LEU A 264 -11.46 3.79 -4.26
CA LEU A 264 -11.92 2.77 -3.33
C LEU A 264 -11.41 3.01 -1.90
N SER A 265 -10.76 4.14 -1.62
CA SER A 265 -10.21 4.39 -0.29
C SER A 265 -10.78 5.59 0.46
N LEU A 266 -10.68 5.47 1.79
CA LEU A 266 -10.92 6.52 2.79
C LEU A 266 -9.82 6.47 3.85
N THR A 267 -9.49 7.64 4.40
CA THR A 267 -8.58 7.78 5.54
C THR A 267 -9.36 8.30 6.75
N TYR A 268 -9.17 7.70 7.92
CA TYR A 268 -9.82 8.07 9.17
C TYR A 268 -8.76 8.42 10.22
N GLY A 269 -8.77 9.65 10.75
CA GLY A 269 -7.82 10.12 11.74
C GLY A 269 -8.35 9.98 13.16
N HIS A 270 -7.52 9.48 14.09
CA HIS A 270 -7.85 9.43 15.52
C HIS A 270 -6.58 9.30 16.39
N SER A 271 -6.73 9.49 17.70
CA SER A 271 -5.64 9.38 18.69
C SER A 271 -5.71 8.16 19.62
N ASP A 272 -6.67 7.25 19.39
CA ASP A 272 -6.98 6.18 20.34
C ASP A 272 -6.99 4.82 19.63
N ILE A 273 -6.02 3.98 19.95
CA ILE A 273 -5.87 2.69 19.27
C ILE A 273 -7.03 1.73 19.57
N THR A 274 -7.69 1.88 20.73
CA THR A 274 -8.88 1.09 21.07
C THR A 274 -10.02 1.43 20.11
N HIS A 275 -10.14 2.70 19.71
CA HIS A 275 -11.11 3.13 18.69
C HIS A 275 -10.83 2.45 17.34
N ALA A 276 -9.57 2.40 16.86
CA ALA A 276 -9.22 1.73 15.61
C ALA A 276 -9.56 0.23 15.64
N ILE A 277 -9.23 -0.45 16.74
CA ILE A 277 -9.56 -1.87 16.93
C ILE A 277 -11.08 -2.09 16.83
N GLN A 278 -11.86 -1.26 17.52
CA GLN A 278 -13.33 -1.36 17.48
C GLN A 278 -13.90 -0.94 16.14
N LEU A 279 -13.31 0.02 15.45
CA LEU A 279 -13.71 0.43 14.10
C LEU A 279 -13.53 -0.72 13.10
N ILE A 280 -12.40 -1.43 13.14
CA ILE A 280 -12.20 -2.63 12.30
C ILE A 280 -13.22 -3.71 12.65
N GLY A 281 -13.47 -3.95 13.94
CA GLY A 281 -14.49 -4.89 14.41
C GLY A 281 -15.91 -4.51 13.94
N LEU A 282 -16.21 -3.22 13.94
CA LEU A 282 -17.48 -2.66 13.46
C LEU A 282 -17.64 -2.89 11.96
N LEU A 283 -16.64 -2.54 11.14
CA LEU A 283 -16.66 -2.81 9.70
C LEU A 283 -16.87 -4.31 9.42
N ARG A 284 -16.16 -5.17 10.14
CA ARG A 284 -16.34 -6.63 10.06
C ARG A 284 -17.78 -7.05 10.39
N SER A 285 -18.37 -6.50 11.45
CA SER A 285 -19.74 -6.83 11.86
C SER A 285 -20.82 -6.37 10.88
N GLU A 286 -20.56 -5.28 10.16
CA GLU A 286 -21.42 -4.73 9.11
C GLU A 286 -21.12 -5.34 7.72
N ASN A 287 -20.31 -6.42 7.69
CA ASN A 287 -19.90 -7.13 6.49
C ASN A 287 -19.20 -6.23 5.45
N ILE A 288 -18.41 -5.27 5.93
CA ILE A 288 -17.57 -4.38 5.13
C ILE A 288 -16.13 -4.92 5.12
N GLN A 289 -15.70 -5.32 3.94
CA GLN A 289 -14.38 -5.84 3.61
C GLN A 289 -13.48 -4.70 3.12
N ALA A 290 -12.31 -4.59 3.74
CA ALA A 290 -11.30 -3.63 3.31
C ALA A 290 -9.90 -4.12 3.65
N LYS A 291 -8.92 -3.72 2.82
CA LYS A 291 -7.52 -3.68 3.26
C LYS A 291 -7.35 -2.56 4.27
N VAL A 292 -6.47 -2.78 5.23
CA VAL A 292 -6.25 -1.90 6.38
C VAL A 292 -4.78 -1.54 6.45
N GLN A 293 -4.50 -0.24 6.46
CA GLN A 293 -3.17 0.30 6.72
C GLN A 293 -3.24 1.32 7.87
N LEU A 294 -2.33 1.19 8.84
CA LEU A 294 -2.20 2.14 9.94
C LEU A 294 -0.96 3.00 9.70
N GLU A 295 -1.16 4.30 9.56
CA GLU A 295 -0.10 5.28 9.42
C GLU A 295 0.01 6.12 10.71
N PRO A 296 1.08 5.95 11.50
CA PRO A 296 1.35 6.80 12.65
C PRO A 296 1.55 8.25 12.21
N LYS A 297 1.13 9.19 13.05
CA LYS A 297 1.38 10.62 12.85
C LYS A 297 1.65 11.32 14.17
N THR A 298 2.39 12.41 14.12
CA THR A 298 2.43 13.39 15.22
C THR A 298 1.56 14.57 14.85
N SER A 299 0.50 14.81 15.61
CA SER A 299 -0.36 15.98 15.47
C SER A 299 0.13 17.09 16.39
N ALA A 300 0.31 18.28 15.85
CA ALA A 300 0.77 19.46 16.58
C ALA A 300 -0.27 20.58 16.51
N PHE A 301 -0.63 21.15 17.66
CA PHE A 301 -1.66 22.19 17.78
C PHE A 301 -1.41 23.10 18.98
N ILE A 302 -2.04 24.27 19.00
CA ILE A 302 -1.99 25.17 20.15
C ILE A 302 -2.76 24.54 21.31
N TYR A 303 -2.07 24.31 22.43
CA TYR A 303 -2.68 23.85 23.66
C TYR A 303 -3.25 25.05 24.43
N LEU A 304 -4.55 24.98 24.72
CA LEU A 304 -5.28 26.05 25.37
C LEU A 304 -5.29 25.84 26.90
N LYS A 305 -5.08 26.91 27.66
CA LYS A 305 -4.94 26.83 29.13
C LYS A 305 -6.22 26.30 29.81
N GLU A 306 -7.38 26.54 29.20
CA GLU A 306 -8.67 26.02 29.66
C GLU A 306 -8.79 24.48 29.63
N TRP A 307 -7.88 23.78 28.94
CA TRP A 307 -7.86 22.31 28.93
C TRP A 307 -7.19 21.71 30.19
N GLY A 308 -6.65 22.56 31.07
CA GLY A 308 -6.02 22.16 32.32
C GLY A 308 -4.50 22.18 32.26
N GLU A 309 -3.85 21.70 33.32
CA GLU A 309 -2.39 21.67 33.39
C GLU A 309 -1.81 20.69 32.35
N PRO A 310 -0.81 21.12 31.55
CA PRO A 310 -0.17 20.26 30.58
C PRO A 310 0.37 18.97 31.20
N THR A 311 0.09 17.84 30.55
CA THR A 311 0.68 16.54 30.91
C THR A 311 1.79 16.17 29.92
N GLN A 312 2.74 15.34 30.37
CA GLN A 312 3.83 14.82 29.54
C GLN A 312 3.81 13.30 29.62
N SER A 313 3.96 12.66 28.47
CA SER A 313 4.13 11.22 28.31
C SER A 313 4.92 10.94 27.03
N ASP A 314 5.27 9.67 26.79
CA ASP A 314 5.98 9.29 25.56
C ASP A 314 5.14 9.59 24.31
N ASP A 315 3.80 9.50 24.43
CA ASP A 315 2.84 9.74 23.35
C ASP A 315 2.30 11.18 23.31
N TYR A 316 2.66 12.04 24.26
CA TYR A 316 2.12 13.40 24.37
C TYR A 316 3.11 14.37 25.01
N GLN A 317 3.50 15.41 24.26
CA GLN A 317 4.42 16.44 24.73
C GLN A 317 3.79 17.82 24.63
N VAL A 318 3.99 18.66 25.65
CA VAL A 318 3.54 20.05 25.61
C VAL A 318 4.71 20.99 25.84
N VAL A 319 4.97 21.90 24.90
CA VAL A 319 6.10 22.81 24.93
C VAL A 319 5.60 24.24 24.99
N GLN A 320 6.07 25.00 25.98
CA GLN A 320 5.77 26.42 26.07
C GLN A 320 6.51 27.20 24.98
N ILE A 321 5.83 28.14 24.33
CA ILE A 321 6.39 29.03 23.33
C ILE A 321 6.47 30.47 23.85
N GLU A 322 7.33 31.30 23.23
CA GLU A 322 7.73 32.63 23.73
C GLU A 322 6.57 33.58 24.06
N ASN A 323 5.44 33.45 23.35
CA ASN A 323 4.24 34.27 23.58
C ASN A 323 3.39 33.79 24.79
N GLY A 324 3.85 32.80 25.55
CA GLY A 324 3.17 32.27 26.74
C GLY A 324 2.07 31.25 26.45
N ASN A 325 1.84 30.90 25.17
CA ASN A 325 1.01 29.76 24.76
C ASN A 325 1.83 28.47 24.80
N PHE A 326 1.17 27.35 24.52
CA PHE A 326 1.78 26.04 24.48
C PHE A 326 1.49 25.39 23.12
N ILE A 327 2.44 24.61 22.60
CA ILE A 327 2.21 23.68 21.48
C ILE A 327 2.19 22.28 22.07
N ALA A 328 1.09 21.55 21.83
CA ALA A 328 1.02 20.13 22.12
C ALA A 328 1.43 19.32 20.88
N TYR A 329 2.11 18.20 21.12
CA TYR A 329 2.47 17.18 20.14
C TYR A 329 1.87 15.87 20.62
N ALA A 330 0.92 15.34 19.88
CA ALA A 330 0.20 14.11 20.21
C ALA A 330 0.53 13.02 19.20
N LYS A 331 0.80 11.82 19.70
CA LYS A 331 0.83 10.63 18.87
C LYS A 331 -0.59 10.29 18.46
N GLU A 332 -0.81 10.22 17.18
CA GLU A 332 -2.09 9.87 16.57
C GLU A 332 -1.85 8.90 15.41
N TYR A 333 -2.92 8.53 14.73
CA TYR A 333 -2.84 7.78 13.49
C TYR A 333 -3.81 8.32 12.46
N ASP A 334 -3.50 8.00 11.22
CA ASP A 334 -4.47 7.84 10.15
C ASP A 334 -4.61 6.34 9.87
N ILE A 335 -5.84 5.83 9.85
CA ILE A 335 -6.12 4.47 9.39
C ILE A 335 -6.78 4.55 8.01
N GLU A 336 -6.15 3.93 7.03
CA GLU A 336 -6.61 3.89 5.65
C GLU A 336 -7.30 2.55 5.37
N PHE A 337 -8.42 2.66 4.67
CA PHE A 337 -9.19 1.52 4.19
C PHE A 337 -9.26 1.55 2.67
N GLU A 338 -8.92 0.45 2.00
CA GLU A 338 -9.30 0.20 0.59
C GLU A 338 -10.40 -0.85 0.57
N PHE A 339 -11.60 -0.43 0.23
CA PHE A 339 -12.78 -1.30 0.15
C PHE A 339 -12.75 -2.13 -1.13
N ASP A 340 -13.35 -3.33 -1.09
CA ASP A 340 -13.43 -4.20 -2.27
C ASP A 340 -14.12 -3.52 -3.47
N ASN A 341 -15.07 -2.63 -3.19
CA ASN A 341 -15.82 -1.92 -4.21
C ASN A 341 -16.45 -0.60 -3.68
N ALA A 342 -16.97 0.19 -4.61
CA ALA A 342 -17.59 1.48 -4.30
C ALA A 342 -18.84 1.38 -3.43
N GLU A 343 -19.61 0.29 -3.49
CA GLU A 343 -20.79 0.10 -2.64
C GLU A 343 -20.38 0.02 -1.17
N GLN A 344 -19.33 -0.74 -0.87
CA GLN A 344 -18.80 -0.86 0.48
C GLN A 344 -18.20 0.47 0.98
N LYS A 345 -17.43 1.18 0.14
CA LYS A 345 -16.95 2.54 0.46
C LYS A 345 -18.11 3.48 0.82
N ASN A 346 -19.22 3.43 0.07
CA ASN A 346 -20.38 4.29 0.30
C ASN A 346 -21.16 3.96 1.59
N LYS A 347 -21.05 2.74 2.13
CA LYS A 347 -21.65 2.36 3.42
C LYS A 347 -20.88 2.92 4.62
N PHE A 348 -19.60 3.24 4.45
CA PHE A 348 -18.72 3.66 5.54
C PHE A 348 -19.30 4.82 6.37
N GLN A 349 -19.72 5.91 5.74
CA GLN A 349 -20.26 7.07 6.46
C GLN A 349 -21.52 6.72 7.28
N GLN A 350 -22.41 5.88 6.74
CA GLN A 350 -23.61 5.47 7.48
C GLN A 350 -23.25 4.72 8.76
N VAL A 351 -22.27 3.81 8.66
CA VAL A 351 -21.75 3.06 9.81
C VAL A 351 -21.11 4.01 10.84
N ILE A 352 -20.30 4.98 10.40
CA ILE A 352 -19.71 5.98 11.31
C ILE A 352 -20.79 6.80 12.01
N PHE A 353 -21.79 7.31 11.28
CA PHE A 353 -22.84 8.13 11.87
C PHE A 353 -23.72 7.37 12.86
N GLN A 354 -23.87 6.06 12.66
CA GLN A 354 -24.68 5.23 13.55
C GLN A 354 -23.93 4.80 14.81
N TYR A 355 -22.62 4.50 14.70
CA TYR A 355 -21.91 3.79 15.77
C TYR A 355 -20.63 4.47 16.25
N ALA A 356 -20.14 5.53 15.59
CA ALA A 356 -18.84 6.15 15.91
C ALA A 356 -18.86 7.69 15.99
N LYS A 357 -20.00 8.32 15.65
CA LYS A 357 -20.20 9.76 15.81
C LYS A 357 -21.02 10.06 17.05
N LYS A 358 -20.54 11.01 17.84
CA LYS A 358 -21.25 11.57 18.99
C LYS A 358 -22.14 12.75 18.57
N ASN A 359 -23.35 12.79 19.13
CA ASN A 359 -24.40 13.79 18.96
C ASN A 359 -24.97 14.27 20.30
N SER A 360 -24.67 13.59 21.41
CA SER A 360 -24.98 14.07 22.78
C SER A 360 -23.90 13.69 23.78
N LYS A 361 -23.77 14.44 24.88
CA LYS A 361 -22.72 14.21 25.90
C LYS A 361 -22.75 12.80 26.48
N ASP A 362 -23.95 12.28 26.71
CA ASP A 362 -24.21 11.01 27.41
C ASP A 362 -24.74 9.93 26.46
N GLU A 363 -24.41 10.03 25.17
CA GLU A 363 -24.80 9.04 24.16
C GLU A 363 -24.20 7.66 24.45
N THR A 364 -25.00 6.62 24.24
CA THR A 364 -24.63 5.23 24.49
C THR A 364 -24.74 4.43 23.20
N GLY A 365 -24.08 3.27 23.13
CA GLY A 365 -24.08 2.42 21.93
C GLY A 365 -23.04 2.80 20.86
N LEU A 366 -22.15 3.74 21.17
CA LEU A 366 -21.03 4.12 20.31
C LEU A 366 -19.76 3.32 20.63
N ILE A 367 -18.88 3.17 19.65
CA ILE A 367 -17.53 2.64 19.86
C ILE A 367 -16.69 3.61 20.71
N TYR A 368 -15.65 3.07 21.33
CA TYR A 368 -14.82 3.75 22.32
C TYR A 368 -14.26 5.08 21.80
N SER A 369 -14.19 6.11 22.64
CA SER A 369 -13.63 7.42 22.31
C SER A 369 -14.24 8.14 21.10
N SER A 370 -15.48 7.79 20.69
CA SER A 370 -16.20 8.46 19.60
C SER A 370 -16.27 9.99 19.73
N TRP A 371 -15.93 10.69 18.64
CA TRP A 371 -15.90 12.16 18.59
C TRP A 371 -17.21 12.75 18.07
N TRP A 372 -17.45 14.01 18.45
CA TRP A 372 -18.52 14.83 17.86
C TRP A 372 -18.27 15.14 16.39
N GLN A 373 -16.99 15.36 16.09
CA GLN A 373 -16.45 15.65 14.77
C GLN A 373 -15.46 14.53 14.41
N PRO A 374 -15.95 13.34 13.97
CA PRO A 374 -15.06 12.34 13.39
C PRO A 374 -14.31 12.96 12.21
N LEU A 375 -13.05 12.56 11.99
CA LEU A 375 -12.20 13.16 10.98
C LEU A 375 -11.86 12.12 9.93
N TYR A 376 -12.59 12.10 8.81
CA TYR A 376 -12.26 11.20 7.72
C TYR A 376 -12.46 11.83 6.34
N TYR A 377 -11.74 11.29 5.37
CA TYR A 377 -11.63 11.93 4.08
C TYR A 377 -11.39 10.95 2.93
N SER A 378 -11.70 11.41 1.72
CA SER A 378 -11.38 10.75 0.47
C SER A 378 -10.59 11.69 -0.44
N LEU A 379 -9.65 11.12 -1.20
CA LEU A 379 -8.95 11.84 -2.26
C LEU A 379 -9.77 11.94 -3.55
N THR A 380 -10.95 11.29 -3.60
CA THR A 380 -11.90 11.37 -4.71
C THR A 380 -13.24 11.89 -4.23
N ASP A 381 -14.06 12.36 -5.17
CA ASP A 381 -15.39 12.89 -4.87
C ASP A 381 -16.29 11.83 -4.23
N VAL A 382 -16.96 12.23 -3.15
CA VAL A 382 -17.92 11.41 -2.42
C VAL A 382 -19.15 12.27 -2.18
N LYS A 383 -20.33 11.70 -2.43
CA LYS A 383 -21.59 12.38 -2.22
C LYS A 383 -21.69 12.90 -0.77
N ASP A 384 -22.16 14.13 -0.61
CA ASP A 384 -22.38 14.83 0.66
C ASP A 384 -21.10 15.29 1.39
N TYR A 385 -19.92 14.93 0.90
CA TYR A 385 -18.65 15.42 1.46
C TYR A 385 -18.37 16.86 1.02
N LYS A 386 -17.63 17.59 1.85
CA LYS A 386 -17.21 18.97 1.58
C LYS A 386 -15.77 19.00 1.10
N VAL A 387 -15.44 19.98 0.26
CA VAL A 387 -14.08 20.11 -0.29
C VAL A 387 -13.25 21.03 0.59
N ILE A 388 -12.06 20.55 0.96
CA ILE A 388 -11.03 21.33 1.66
C ILE A 388 -9.69 21.19 0.95
N SER A 389 -8.65 21.84 1.45
CA SER A 389 -7.31 21.78 0.88
C SER A 389 -6.31 21.20 1.87
N ASN A 390 -5.39 20.40 1.34
CA ASN A 390 -4.15 20.04 2.01
C ASN A 390 -3.03 20.98 1.59
N ASN A 391 -2.11 21.28 2.50
CA ASN A 391 -0.89 22.03 2.22
C ASN A 391 0.29 21.23 2.80
N LYS A 392 0.99 20.52 1.92
CA LYS A 392 2.01 19.52 2.26
C LYS A 392 3.41 20.03 1.93
N VAL A 393 4.36 19.78 2.81
CA VAL A 393 5.79 20.04 2.60
C VAL A 393 6.57 18.78 2.94
N SER A 394 7.35 18.28 1.98
CA SER A 394 8.12 17.03 2.13
C SER A 394 9.61 17.31 2.33
N LYS A 395 10.27 16.48 3.14
CA LYS A 395 11.72 16.45 3.32
C LYS A 395 12.17 15.00 3.53
N GLY A 396 12.86 14.45 2.52
CA GLY A 396 13.17 13.01 2.51
C GLY A 396 11.87 12.21 2.51
N HIS A 397 11.77 11.21 3.37
CA HIS A 397 10.56 10.42 3.58
C HIS A 397 9.57 11.04 4.58
N TYR A 398 9.91 12.15 5.25
CA TYR A 398 8.97 12.83 6.13
C TYR A 398 8.19 13.92 5.40
N TYR A 399 6.96 14.17 5.82
CA TYR A 399 6.20 15.32 5.38
C TYR A 399 5.39 15.95 6.51
N ALA A 400 5.25 17.26 6.45
CA ALA A 400 4.36 18.03 7.28
C ALA A 400 3.16 18.46 6.45
N GLN A 401 1.96 18.42 7.04
CA GLN A 401 0.76 18.83 6.35
C GLN A 401 -0.20 19.58 7.26
N SER A 402 -0.85 20.61 6.72
CA SER A 402 -1.93 21.33 7.38
C SER A 402 -3.13 21.42 6.46
N PHE A 403 -4.29 21.09 7.02
CA PHE A 403 -5.56 21.24 6.34
C PHE A 403 -6.09 22.66 6.50
N SER A 404 -6.81 23.14 5.48
CA SER A 404 -7.45 24.45 5.47
C SER A 404 -8.71 24.43 4.65
N LEU A 405 -9.63 25.37 4.89
CA LEU A 405 -10.68 25.67 3.91
C LEU A 405 -10.03 26.00 2.55
N SER A 406 -10.72 25.65 1.46
CA SER A 406 -10.14 25.79 0.12
C SER A 406 -9.82 27.23 -0.26
N ASP A 407 -10.59 28.21 0.23
CA ASP A 407 -10.35 29.64 0.01
C ASP A 407 -9.15 30.19 0.80
N LYS A 408 -8.68 29.46 1.83
CA LYS A 408 -7.54 29.85 2.69
C LYS A 408 -6.20 29.22 2.28
N SER A 409 -6.21 28.23 1.41
CA SER A 409 -4.99 27.48 1.03
C SER A 409 -3.88 28.40 0.48
N ASN A 410 -4.23 29.38 -0.36
CA ASN A 410 -3.24 30.33 -0.90
C ASN A 410 -2.57 31.20 0.19
N ASP A 411 -3.31 31.56 1.23
CA ASP A 411 -2.80 32.34 2.35
C ASP A 411 -1.82 31.49 3.18
N VAL A 412 -2.16 30.22 3.41
CA VAL A 412 -1.27 29.25 4.07
C VAL A 412 0.03 29.08 3.29
N VAL A 413 -0.05 28.81 1.97
CA VAL A 413 1.12 28.65 1.10
C VAL A 413 2.01 29.89 1.12
N THR A 414 1.40 31.08 1.00
CA THR A 414 2.12 32.35 1.04
C THR A 414 2.78 32.58 2.40
N GLY A 415 2.08 32.25 3.48
CA GLY A 415 2.58 32.33 4.85
C GLY A 415 3.78 31.42 5.09
N LEU A 416 3.71 30.15 4.66
CA LEU A 416 4.81 29.19 4.75
C LEU A 416 6.04 29.67 3.95
N LYS A 417 5.84 30.18 2.74
CA LYS A 417 6.94 30.73 1.92
C LYS A 417 7.58 32.00 2.50
N LYS A 418 6.85 32.77 3.33
CA LYS A 418 7.43 33.89 4.08
C LYS A 418 8.31 33.41 5.24
N ILE A 419 8.01 32.25 5.83
CA ILE A 419 8.84 31.63 6.86
C ILE A 419 10.11 31.06 6.22
N ASN A 420 9.97 30.35 5.10
CA ASN A 420 11.09 29.84 4.33
C ASN A 420 10.77 29.84 2.83
N ALA A 421 11.45 30.70 2.08
CA ALA A 421 11.21 30.91 0.65
C ALA A 421 11.61 29.71 -0.24
N SER A 422 12.43 28.80 0.28
CA SER A 422 12.88 27.60 -0.46
C SER A 422 11.89 26.44 -0.41
N LEU A 423 10.80 26.56 0.36
CA LEU A 423 9.82 25.49 0.50
C LEU A 423 9.06 25.25 -0.80
N ASN A 424 9.05 23.98 -1.21
CA ASN A 424 8.07 23.48 -2.15
C ASN A 424 6.82 23.05 -1.36
N VAL A 425 5.73 23.79 -1.52
CA VAL A 425 4.44 23.48 -0.88
C VAL A 425 3.55 22.87 -1.94
N ASP A 426 3.20 21.59 -1.76
CA ASP A 426 2.26 20.87 -2.59
C ASP A 426 0.86 21.00 -2.01
N SER A 427 -0.04 21.65 -2.75
CA SER A 427 -1.40 21.92 -2.32
C SER A 427 -2.41 21.29 -3.27
N TYR A 428 -3.30 20.49 -2.71
CA TYR A 428 -4.34 19.80 -3.46
C TYR A 428 -5.66 19.77 -2.68
N LYS A 429 -6.76 19.58 -3.40
CA LYS A 429 -8.09 19.49 -2.83
C LYS A 429 -8.46 18.04 -2.54
N PHE A 430 -9.26 17.85 -1.51
CA PHE A 430 -9.81 16.55 -1.15
C PHE A 430 -11.16 16.72 -0.42
N TRP A 431 -11.88 15.61 -0.24
CA TRP A 431 -13.25 15.58 0.24
C TRP A 431 -13.30 15.06 1.67
N VAL A 432 -13.91 15.79 2.58
CA VAL A 432 -14.09 15.41 3.99
C VAL A 432 -15.56 15.26 4.34
N ASP A 433 -15.85 14.50 5.39
CA ASP A 433 -17.18 14.49 5.95
C ASP A 433 -17.59 15.87 6.50
N GLU A 434 -18.89 16.12 6.56
CA GLU A 434 -19.43 17.40 7.04
C GLU A 434 -18.96 17.76 8.45
N PRO A 435 -18.91 16.81 9.41
CA PRO A 435 -18.32 17.09 10.72
C PRO A 435 -16.88 17.63 10.67
N PHE A 436 -15.99 16.99 9.92
CA PHE A 436 -14.62 17.49 9.77
C PHE A 436 -14.58 18.88 9.09
N TYR A 437 -15.44 19.15 8.12
CA TYR A 437 -15.56 20.49 7.56
C TYR A 437 -15.97 21.54 8.61
N ASN A 438 -16.95 21.21 9.46
CA ASN A 438 -17.41 22.10 10.55
C ASN A 438 -16.30 22.36 11.57
N TYR A 439 -15.49 21.34 11.89
CA TYR A 439 -14.31 21.52 12.74
C TYR A 439 -13.36 22.60 12.19
N LEU A 440 -13.13 22.67 10.87
CA LEU A 440 -12.30 23.71 10.26
C LEU A 440 -12.94 25.10 10.25
N LEU A 441 -14.27 25.19 10.31
CA LEU A 441 -14.98 26.45 10.53
C LEU A 441 -14.89 26.93 11.98
N GLY A 442 -14.45 26.08 12.90
CA GLY A 442 -14.55 26.30 14.35
C GLY A 442 -15.97 26.10 14.88
N ASP A 443 -16.83 25.38 14.15
CA ASP A 443 -18.16 24.98 14.60
C ASP A 443 -18.12 23.54 15.13
N PHE A 444 -18.98 23.25 16.12
CA PHE A 444 -19.04 21.97 16.81
C PHE A 444 -20.44 21.34 16.76
N LYS A 445 -21.42 21.99 16.12
CA LYS A 445 -22.81 21.53 16.05
C LYS A 445 -23.12 20.66 14.85
#